data_AF-A0A428NS24-F1
#
_entry.id   AF-A0A428NS24-F1
#
_cell.length_a   1.000
_cell.length_b   1.000
_cell.length_c   1.000
_cell.angle_alpha   90.00
_cell.angle_beta   90.00
_cell.angle_gamma   90.00
#
_symmetry.space_group_name_H-M   'P 1'
#
loop_
_entity.id
_entity.type
_entity.pdbx_description
1 polymer ?
#
loop_
_entity_poly.entity_id
_entity_poly.type
_entity_poly.pdbx_seq_one_letter_code
_entity_poly.pdbx_strand_id
1 'polypeptide(L)'
;MHSYGGVVGTNGLAGLRLEERARKGLDGGIERLAYMTATIPAKGEKLSDGPTVDGAPQPVVNLTIVDNRVSLVLNPEESFYHDLSPEALKMAMAELTGFSVHPATVTVQNEARRHSKVAYLRCDQDRAIYWKAQQAMIDRIVKEGVDVEVTRTLE
;
A
#
# COMPACT_ATOMS: atom_id res chain seq x y z
N MET A 1 -2.66 -7.19 0.85
CA MET A 1 -2.36 -5.88 1.45
C MET A 1 -2.89 -4.81 0.52
N HIS A 2 -3.68 -3.87 1.03
CA HIS A 2 -4.31 -2.80 0.26
C HIS A 2 -3.90 -1.43 0.80
N SER A 3 -3.64 -0.44 -0.06
CA SER A 3 -3.30 0.94 0.34
C SER A 3 -2.21 0.98 1.43
N TYR A 4 -2.47 1.66 2.56
CA TYR A 4 -1.61 1.70 3.75
C TYR A 4 -1.22 0.32 4.29
N GLY A 5 -2.06 -0.70 4.09
CA GLY A 5 -1.75 -2.08 4.48
C GLY A 5 -0.45 -2.60 3.87
N GLY A 6 0.03 -2.01 2.78
CA GLY A 6 1.35 -2.28 2.24
C GLY A 6 2.50 -1.84 3.16
N VAL A 7 2.40 -0.70 3.85
CA VAL A 7 3.37 -0.30 4.90
C VAL A 7 3.34 -1.28 6.06
N VAL A 8 2.15 -1.58 6.56
CA VAL A 8 1.95 -2.49 7.70
C VAL A 8 2.54 -3.87 7.41
N GLY A 9 2.19 -4.46 6.27
CA GLY A 9 2.65 -5.79 5.94
C GLY A 9 4.14 -5.84 5.57
N THR A 10 4.66 -4.85 4.86
CA THR A 10 6.10 -4.80 4.53
C THR A 10 6.96 -4.73 5.78
N ASN A 11 6.53 -3.95 6.79
CA ASN A 11 7.27 -3.77 8.02
C ASN A 11 7.05 -4.90 9.04
N GLY A 12 5.83 -5.42 9.15
CA GLY A 12 5.43 -6.37 10.19
C GLY A 12 5.63 -7.85 9.83
N LEU A 13 5.72 -8.20 8.55
CA LEU A 13 5.76 -9.61 8.12
C LEU A 13 7.20 -10.15 7.93
N ALA A 14 8.22 -9.34 8.21
CA ALA A 14 9.61 -9.76 8.11
C ALA A 14 9.91 -10.90 9.10
N GLY A 15 10.61 -11.94 8.66
CA GLY A 15 10.95 -13.09 9.51
C GLY A 15 9.82 -14.12 9.66
N LEU A 16 8.65 -13.91 9.04
CA LEU A 16 7.48 -14.79 9.15
C LEU A 16 7.29 -15.71 7.95
N ARG A 17 8.23 -15.73 6.99
CA ARG A 17 8.13 -16.63 5.83
C ARG A 17 8.24 -18.10 6.20
N LEU A 18 7.72 -18.96 5.33
CA LEU A 18 7.80 -20.42 5.48
C LEU A 18 9.25 -20.87 5.76
N GLU A 19 10.22 -20.43 4.96
CA GLU A 19 11.61 -20.86 5.07
C GLU A 19 12.32 -20.27 6.31
N GLU A 20 11.92 -19.07 6.73
CA GLU A 20 12.46 -18.43 7.94
C GLU A 20 11.94 -19.09 9.20
N ARG A 21 10.66 -19.48 9.22
CA ARG A 21 10.03 -20.19 10.32
C ARG A 21 10.50 -21.64 10.40
N ALA A 22 10.59 -22.34 9.27
CA ALA A 22 11.10 -23.71 9.21
C ALA A 22 12.53 -23.81 9.78
N ARG A 23 13.42 -22.85 9.47
CA ARG A 23 14.78 -22.78 10.06
C ARG A 23 14.79 -22.64 11.59
N LYS A 24 13.70 -22.17 12.18
CA LYS A 24 13.51 -22.06 13.64
C LYS A 24 12.74 -23.24 14.23
N GLY A 25 12.45 -24.28 13.43
CA GLY A 25 11.63 -25.42 13.86
C GLY A 25 10.16 -25.07 14.09
N LEU A 26 9.66 -24.00 13.45
CA LEU A 26 8.28 -23.56 13.55
C LEU A 26 7.48 -23.96 12.31
N ASP A 27 6.25 -24.44 12.53
CA ASP A 27 5.33 -24.78 11.45
C ASP A 27 4.69 -23.55 10.80
N GLY A 28 4.33 -23.70 9.53
CA GLY A 28 3.64 -22.68 8.74
C GLY A 28 4.45 -21.41 8.50
N GLY A 29 3.81 -20.42 7.89
CA GLY A 29 4.43 -19.14 7.54
C GLY A 29 3.82 -18.53 6.30
N ILE A 30 4.45 -17.44 5.86
CA ILE A 30 4.00 -16.67 4.71
C ILE A 30 4.72 -17.15 3.46
N GLU A 31 3.94 -17.58 2.46
CA GLU A 31 4.48 -17.99 1.16
C GLU A 31 4.67 -16.80 0.20
N ARG A 32 3.69 -15.88 0.19
CA ARG A 32 3.62 -14.78 -0.77
C ARG A 32 3.10 -13.50 -0.11
N LEU A 33 3.66 -12.38 -0.51
CA LEU A 33 3.16 -11.05 -0.19
C LEU A 33 2.35 -10.52 -1.37
N ALA A 34 1.03 -10.45 -1.22
CA ALA A 34 0.13 -9.91 -2.23
C ALA A 34 -0.22 -8.44 -1.91
N TYR A 35 0.13 -7.54 -2.81
CA TYR A 35 -0.19 -6.12 -2.78
C TYR A 35 -1.29 -5.83 -3.81
N MET A 36 -2.16 -4.88 -3.50
CA MET A 36 -3.20 -4.38 -4.40
C MET A 36 -3.34 -2.90 -4.14
N THR A 37 -3.10 -2.06 -5.15
CA THR A 37 -3.16 -0.59 -5.01
C THR A 37 -2.58 -0.11 -3.68
N ALA A 38 -1.40 -0.64 -3.35
CA ALA A 38 -0.78 -0.52 -2.05
C ALA A 38 0.59 0.15 -2.14
N THR A 39 0.95 0.88 -1.09
CA THR A 39 2.28 1.43 -0.93
C THR A 39 3.30 0.32 -0.68
N ILE A 40 4.43 0.34 -1.37
CA ILE A 40 5.56 -0.53 -1.08
C ILE A 40 6.69 0.35 -0.55
N PRO A 41 6.85 0.52 0.77
CA PRO A 41 7.91 1.37 1.29
C PRO A 41 9.28 0.66 1.27
N ALA A 42 10.34 1.46 1.28
CA ALA A 42 11.68 1.06 1.66
C ALA A 42 11.91 1.24 3.16
N LYS A 43 12.96 0.60 3.69
CA LYS A 43 13.43 0.87 5.05
C LYS A 43 13.82 2.34 5.19
N GLY A 44 13.36 3.00 6.25
CA GLY A 44 13.58 4.42 6.49
C GLY A 44 12.43 5.33 6.04
N GLU A 45 11.55 4.85 5.15
CA GLU A 45 10.39 5.61 4.68
C GLU A 45 9.22 5.53 5.68
N LYS A 46 8.29 6.48 5.53
CA LYS A 46 7.01 6.58 6.25
C LYS A 46 5.86 6.64 5.22
N LEU A 47 4.62 6.41 5.66
CA LEU A 47 3.47 6.65 4.79
C LEU A 47 3.37 8.12 4.36
N SER A 48 3.68 9.05 5.28
CA SER A 48 3.63 10.48 5.04
C SER A 48 4.60 10.98 3.96
N ASP A 49 5.62 10.19 3.62
CA ASP A 49 6.57 10.56 2.55
C ASP A 49 5.91 10.42 1.16
N GLY A 50 4.89 9.55 1.06
CA GLY A 50 4.11 9.33 -0.15
C GLY A 50 4.89 8.62 -1.27
N PRO A 51 4.19 8.08 -2.29
CA PRO A 51 4.84 7.56 -3.49
C PRO A 51 5.48 8.69 -4.31
N THR A 52 6.67 8.45 -4.84
CA THR A 52 7.35 9.34 -5.77
C THR A 52 7.28 8.78 -7.19
N VAL A 53 6.96 9.64 -8.17
CA VAL A 53 6.96 9.36 -9.61
C VAL A 53 7.91 10.35 -10.28
N ASP A 54 8.86 9.85 -11.06
CA ASP A 54 9.83 10.68 -11.81
C ASP A 54 10.57 11.72 -10.94
N GLY A 55 10.83 11.38 -9.67
CA GLY A 55 11.52 12.25 -8.71
C GLY A 55 10.65 13.30 -8.03
N ALA A 56 9.33 13.33 -8.29
CA ALA A 56 8.37 14.18 -7.61
C ALA A 56 7.31 13.36 -6.85
N PRO A 57 6.78 13.85 -5.71
CA PRO A 57 5.64 13.19 -5.06
C PRO A 57 4.47 13.07 -6.05
N GLN A 58 3.76 11.94 -6.03
CA GLN A 58 2.50 11.86 -6.76
C GLN A 58 1.56 12.98 -6.32
N PRO A 59 0.67 13.52 -7.19
CA PRO A 59 -0.35 14.48 -6.77
C PRO A 59 -1.11 13.90 -5.59
N VAL A 60 -1.00 14.55 -4.43
CA VAL A 60 -1.40 13.94 -3.17
C VAL A 60 -2.92 13.97 -3.08
N VAL A 61 -3.49 12.85 -2.67
CA VAL A 61 -4.79 12.77 -2.04
C VAL A 61 -4.74 13.69 -0.81
N ASN A 62 -5.30 14.89 -0.87
CA ASN A 62 -5.13 15.88 0.20
C ASN A 62 -5.67 15.38 1.54
N LEU A 63 -4.78 14.93 2.42
CA LEU A 63 -5.12 14.48 3.77
C LEU A 63 -5.22 15.70 4.68
N THR A 64 -6.32 15.81 5.43
CA THR A 64 -6.43 16.81 6.49
C THR A 64 -6.17 16.14 7.83
N ILE A 65 -5.64 16.86 8.80
CA ILE A 65 -5.46 16.34 10.17
C ILE A 65 -6.40 17.12 11.09
N VAL A 66 -7.31 16.40 11.74
CA VAL A 66 -8.25 16.94 12.73
C VAL A 66 -8.16 16.06 13.97
N ASP A 67 -7.91 16.65 15.13
CA ASP A 67 -7.85 15.95 16.43
C ASP A 67 -6.96 14.69 16.43
N ASN A 68 -5.74 14.79 15.88
CA ASN A 68 -4.79 13.67 15.73
C ASN A 68 -5.32 12.48 14.91
N ARG A 69 -6.34 12.71 14.08
CA ARG A 69 -6.79 11.78 13.06
C ARG A 69 -6.50 12.36 11.69
N VAL A 70 -6.03 11.51 10.79
CA VAL A 70 -6.11 11.77 9.36
C VAL A 70 -7.59 11.82 9.04
N SER A 71 -8.12 13.03 8.93
CA SER A 71 -9.43 13.29 8.36
C SER A 71 -9.30 13.23 6.85
N LEU A 72 -10.30 12.61 6.25
CA LEU A 72 -10.24 12.03 4.93
C LEU A 72 -9.86 13.06 3.87
N VAL A 73 -9.36 12.53 2.76
CA VAL A 73 -9.14 13.18 1.46
C VAL A 73 -10.07 14.38 1.26
N LEU A 74 -9.60 15.51 0.76
CA LEU A 74 -10.49 16.65 0.46
C LEU A 74 -11.70 16.26 -0.42
N ASN A 75 -11.57 15.23 -1.28
CA ASN A 75 -12.62 14.65 -2.15
C ASN A 75 -12.53 13.10 -2.19
N PRO A 76 -13.02 12.38 -1.18
CA PRO A 76 -12.93 10.91 -1.12
C PRO A 76 -13.85 10.22 -2.14
N GLU A 77 -14.97 10.82 -2.51
CA GLU A 77 -15.87 10.30 -3.54
C GLU A 77 -15.12 10.16 -4.86
N GLU A 78 -14.42 11.22 -5.25
CA GLU A 78 -13.63 11.25 -6.49
C GLU A 78 -12.38 10.37 -6.41
N SER A 79 -11.72 10.30 -5.25
CA SER A 79 -10.44 9.59 -5.14
C SER A 79 -10.60 8.08 -4.91
N PHE A 80 -11.64 7.67 -4.19
CA PHE A 80 -11.83 6.27 -3.76
C PHE A 80 -13.03 5.59 -4.40
N TYR A 81 -14.07 6.33 -4.78
CA TYR A 81 -15.39 5.78 -5.05
C TYR A 81 -16.05 6.32 -6.34
N HIS A 82 -15.24 6.85 -7.26
CA HIS A 82 -15.72 7.56 -8.46
C HIS A 82 -16.48 6.66 -9.44
N ASP A 83 -16.34 5.35 -9.31
CA ASP A 83 -16.93 4.30 -10.13
C ASP A 83 -18.13 3.60 -9.45
N LEU A 84 -18.52 4.05 -8.25
CA LEU A 84 -19.67 3.50 -7.54
C LEU A 84 -21.01 4.11 -8.02
N SER A 85 -22.05 3.27 -8.05
CA SER A 85 -23.45 3.75 -8.15
C SER A 85 -23.79 4.73 -7.01
N PRO A 86 -24.77 5.63 -7.18
CA PRO A 86 -25.15 6.58 -6.13
C PRO A 86 -25.49 5.91 -4.78
N GLU A 87 -26.18 4.77 -4.82
CA GLU A 87 -26.53 4.00 -3.62
C GLU A 87 -25.30 3.41 -2.93
N ALA A 88 -24.39 2.81 -3.69
CA ALA A 88 -23.14 2.25 -3.17
C ALA A 88 -22.20 3.34 -2.64
N LEU A 89 -22.10 4.48 -3.33
CA LEU A 89 -21.34 5.64 -2.88
C LEU A 89 -21.86 6.14 -1.54
N LYS A 90 -23.17 6.29 -1.39
CA LYS A 90 -23.79 6.71 -0.12
C LYS A 90 -23.44 5.76 1.03
N MET A 91 -23.47 4.44 0.78
CA MET A 91 -23.09 3.45 1.79
C MET A 91 -21.60 3.52 2.13
N ALA A 92 -20.73 3.55 1.12
CA ALA A 92 -19.28 3.62 1.31
C ALA A 92 -18.87 4.89 2.08
N MET A 93 -19.46 6.04 1.74
CA MET A 93 -19.21 7.30 2.43
C MET A 93 -19.70 7.32 3.89
N ALA A 94 -20.76 6.58 4.21
CA ALA A 94 -21.23 6.45 5.60
C ALA A 94 -20.29 5.62 6.47
N GLU A 95 -19.54 4.68 5.89
CA GLU A 95 -18.55 3.85 6.59
C GLU A 95 -17.15 4.47 6.61
N LEU A 96 -16.87 5.39 5.68
CA LEU A 96 -15.57 6.02 5.57
C LEU A 96 -15.28 6.89 6.80
N THR A 97 -14.21 6.54 7.52
CA THR A 97 -13.79 7.24 8.74
C THR A 97 -12.29 7.51 8.74
N GLY A 98 -11.86 8.49 9.55
CA GLY A 98 -10.45 8.81 9.71
C GLY A 98 -9.70 7.78 10.55
N PHE A 99 -8.38 7.72 10.37
CA PHE A 99 -7.48 6.86 11.17
C PHE A 99 -6.46 7.70 11.94
N SER A 100 -5.82 7.12 12.96
CA SER A 100 -4.80 7.83 13.75
C SER A 100 -3.67 8.35 12.85
N VAL A 101 -3.16 9.56 13.12
CA VAL A 101 -2.00 10.11 12.37
C VAL A 101 -0.70 9.37 12.67
N HIS A 102 -0.58 8.79 13.87
CA HIS A 102 0.68 8.22 14.31
C HIS A 102 1.19 7.11 13.38
N PRO A 103 0.39 6.11 12.98
CA PRO A 103 0.79 5.10 12.00
C PRO A 103 1.32 5.64 10.68
N ALA A 104 0.90 6.85 10.25
CA ALA A 104 1.40 7.47 9.03
C ALA A 104 2.85 7.99 9.16
N THR A 105 3.28 8.27 10.40
CA THR A 105 4.60 8.83 10.72
C THR A 105 5.60 7.78 11.20
N VAL A 106 5.18 6.52 11.38
CA VAL A 106 6.07 5.44 11.81
C VAL A 106 7.06 5.11 10.69
N THR A 107 8.36 5.12 11.03
CA THR A 107 9.42 4.72 10.09
C THR A 107 9.44 3.22 9.91
N VAL A 108 9.41 2.77 8.67
CA VAL A 108 9.57 1.36 8.27
C VAL A 108 10.98 0.89 8.65
N GLN A 109 11.04 -0.19 9.44
CA GLN A 109 12.28 -0.78 9.94
C GLN A 109 12.69 -2.03 9.16
N ASN A 110 11.73 -2.70 8.53
CA ASN A 110 11.92 -3.97 7.85
C ASN A 110 11.31 -3.97 6.44
N GLU A 111 11.81 -4.87 5.59
CA GLU A 111 11.38 -5.00 4.20
C GLU A 111 11.10 -6.47 3.87
N ALA A 112 9.96 -6.99 4.34
CA ALA A 112 9.56 -8.39 4.15
C ALA A 112 9.59 -8.84 2.66
N ARG A 113 9.43 -7.90 1.73
CA ARG A 113 9.53 -8.09 0.29
C ARG A 113 10.89 -8.59 -0.22
N ARG A 114 12.00 -8.31 0.47
CA ARG A 114 13.37 -8.61 -0.05
C ARG A 114 13.62 -10.10 -0.24
N HIS A 115 12.90 -10.93 0.48
CA HIS A 115 13.09 -12.37 0.43
C HIS A 115 11.81 -13.11 0.02
N SER A 116 10.66 -12.45 -0.04
CA SER A 116 9.37 -13.11 -0.33
C SER A 116 9.05 -13.12 -1.82
N LYS A 117 8.27 -14.10 -2.27
CA LYS A 117 7.53 -13.96 -3.54
C LYS A 117 6.56 -12.80 -3.40
N VAL A 118 6.56 -11.89 -4.36
CA VAL A 118 5.65 -10.73 -4.36
C VAL A 118 4.67 -10.87 -5.51
N ALA A 119 3.40 -10.62 -5.24
CA ALA A 119 2.40 -10.36 -6.27
C ALA A 119 1.83 -8.95 -6.10
N TYR A 120 1.54 -8.28 -7.21
CA TYR A 120 0.93 -6.96 -7.22
C TYR A 120 -0.26 -6.94 -8.19
N LEU A 121 -1.46 -6.67 -7.66
CA LEU A 121 -2.64 -6.36 -8.46
C LEU A 121 -2.70 -4.85 -8.67
N ARG A 122 -2.53 -4.45 -9.93
CA ARG A 122 -2.52 -3.07 -10.36
C ARG A 122 -3.87 -2.67 -10.93
N CYS A 123 -4.43 -1.59 -10.39
CA CYS A 123 -5.70 -1.03 -10.86
C CYS A 123 -5.41 0.30 -11.53
N ASP A 124 -5.78 0.42 -12.79
CA ASP A 124 -5.55 1.58 -13.66
C ASP A 124 -6.44 2.77 -13.33
N GLN A 125 -7.68 2.51 -12.89
CA GLN A 125 -8.61 3.55 -12.45
C GLN A 125 -8.42 3.99 -10.98
N ASP A 126 -7.41 3.47 -10.26
CA ASP A 126 -7.14 3.92 -8.89
C ASP A 126 -6.68 5.40 -8.88
N ARG A 127 -7.45 6.25 -8.19
CA ARG A 127 -7.18 7.69 -8.06
C ARG A 127 -6.53 8.06 -6.72
N ALA A 128 -6.29 7.09 -5.85
CA ALA A 128 -5.59 7.26 -4.58
C ALA A 128 -4.07 7.03 -4.70
N ILE A 129 -3.70 5.96 -5.39
CA ILE A 129 -2.33 5.63 -5.78
C ILE A 129 -2.35 5.44 -7.28
N TYR A 130 -2.10 6.51 -8.03
CA TYR A 130 -2.22 6.48 -9.47
C TYR A 130 -1.35 5.39 -10.10
N TRP A 131 -1.78 4.90 -11.26
CA TRP A 131 -1.09 3.87 -12.04
C TRP A 131 0.43 4.04 -12.14
N LYS A 132 0.90 5.27 -12.43
CA LYS A 132 2.34 5.57 -12.54
C LYS A 132 3.08 5.39 -11.21
N ALA A 133 2.44 5.72 -10.09
CA ALA A 133 3.02 5.53 -8.76
C ALA A 133 3.08 4.05 -8.37
N GLN A 134 2.01 3.29 -8.67
CA GLN A 134 2.03 1.83 -8.50
C GLN A 134 3.18 1.22 -9.32
N GLN A 135 3.32 1.60 -10.60
CA GLN A 135 4.40 1.13 -11.47
C GLN A 135 5.79 1.54 -10.96
N ALA A 136 5.98 2.80 -10.55
CA ALA A 136 7.28 3.26 -10.05
C ALA A 136 7.73 2.49 -8.80
N MET A 137 6.81 2.16 -7.89
CA MET A 137 7.11 1.32 -6.73
C MET A 137 7.45 -0.12 -7.13
N ILE A 138 6.76 -0.70 -8.11
CA ILE A 138 7.07 -2.03 -8.64
C ILE A 138 8.45 -2.04 -9.30
N ASP A 139 8.73 -1.09 -10.19
CA ASP A 139 9.99 -1.00 -10.93
C ASP A 139 11.19 -0.85 -9.98
N ARG A 140 11.01 -0.05 -8.92
CA ARG A 140 12.02 0.10 -7.88
C ARG A 140 12.38 -1.23 -7.24
N ILE A 141 11.39 -2.03 -6.83
CA ILE A 141 11.67 -3.30 -6.14
C ILE A 141 12.19 -4.38 -7.09
N VAL A 142 11.77 -4.36 -8.36
CA VAL A 142 12.34 -5.21 -9.42
C VAL A 142 13.80 -4.88 -9.64
N LYS A 143 14.17 -3.59 -9.71
CA LYS A 143 15.57 -3.14 -9.81
C LYS A 143 16.40 -3.56 -8.60
N GLU A 144 15.79 -3.69 -7.43
CA GLU A 144 16.42 -4.23 -6.21
C GLU A 144 16.50 -5.77 -6.19
N GLY A 145 16.06 -6.45 -7.26
CA GLY A 145 16.15 -7.91 -7.41
C GLY A 145 14.98 -8.69 -6.82
N VAL A 146 13.86 -8.04 -6.49
CA VAL A 146 12.64 -8.73 -6.04
C VAL A 146 11.90 -9.31 -7.24
N ASP A 147 11.55 -10.59 -7.16
CA ASP A 147 10.65 -11.24 -8.14
C ASP A 147 9.20 -10.85 -7.87
N VAL A 148 8.58 -10.18 -8.84
CA VAL A 148 7.24 -9.60 -8.73
C VAL A 148 6.33 -10.10 -9.85
N GLU A 149 5.29 -10.83 -9.47
CA GLU A 149 4.20 -11.19 -10.35
C GLU A 149 3.19 -10.03 -10.42
N VAL A 150 3.02 -9.42 -11.59
CA VAL A 150 2.10 -8.28 -11.77
C VAL A 150 0.89 -8.68 -12.57
N THR A 151 -0.29 -8.49 -11.98
CA THR A 151 -1.59 -8.63 -12.66
C THR A 151 -2.25 -7.26 -12.75
N ARG A 152 -3.02 -7.02 -13.81
CA ARG A 152 -3.80 -5.80 -13.97
C ARG A 152 -5.28 -6.13 -14.10
N THR A 153 -6.16 -5.25 -13.60
CA THR A 153 -7.57 -5.28 -13.97
C THR A 153 -7.70 -5.02 -15.47
N LEU A 154 -8.56 -5.79 -16.15
CA LEU A 154 -8.96 -5.53 -17.53
C LEU A 154 -10.27 -4.73 -17.45
N GLU A 155 -10.36 -3.62 -18.20
CA GLU A 155 -11.65 -2.97 -18.48
C GLU A 155 -12.57 -3.92 -19.27
#